data_AF-A0A3M5LBF1-F1
#
_entry.id   AF-A0A3M5LBF1-F1
#
_cell.length_a   1.000
_cell.length_b   1.000
_cell.length_c   1.000
_cell.angle_alpha   90.00
_cell.angle_beta   90.00
_cell.angle_gamma   90.00
#
_symmetry.space_group_name_H-M   'P 1'
#
loop_
_entity.id
_entity.type
_entity.pdbx_description
1 polymer ?
#
loop_
_entity_poly.entity_id
_entity_poly.type
_entity_poly.pdbx_seq_one_letter_code
_entity_poly.pdbx_strand_id
1 'polypeptide(L)'
;MNMKKALLTTLVSAGLLASAGASQAAGWCESGKPVKFAGLNWESAMLLTDILQVVLDKGYGCTVDALPGNSIAMENALSTNDIQIFAEEWVGRSEVWNKAAAAGKVVGVGAPIVGAVEGWYVPRYVIEGDAKRKLEAKAPNLKSISDLAQYSAVFKDQEEPGKGRFYNCPAGWTCELENSEMLKSYGLESK
;
A
#
# COMPACT_ATOMS: atom_id res chain seq x y z
N MET A 1 16.47 42.85 42.57
CA MET A 1 17.02 41.47 42.50
C MET A 1 16.00 40.41 42.05
N ASN A 2 14.70 40.73 41.91
CA ASN A 2 13.66 39.72 41.61
C ASN A 2 13.31 39.58 40.11
N MET A 3 13.58 40.60 39.29
CA MET A 3 13.23 40.58 37.86
C MET A 3 14.20 39.73 37.01
N LYS A 4 15.48 39.66 37.41
CA LYS A 4 16.49 38.79 36.77
C LYS A 4 16.23 37.29 37.04
N LYS A 5 15.64 36.96 38.20
CA LYS A 5 15.22 35.59 38.54
C LYS A 5 13.99 35.18 37.73
N ALA A 6 12.99 36.05 37.60
CA ALA A 6 11.80 35.78 36.80
C ALA A 6 12.11 35.55 35.31
N LEU A 7 13.02 36.35 34.73
CA LEU A 7 13.43 36.19 33.32
C LEU A 7 14.20 34.87 33.08
N LEU A 8 15.03 34.44 34.03
CA LEU A 8 15.75 33.17 33.96
C LEU A 8 14.80 31.97 34.02
N THR A 9 13.75 32.02 34.85
CA THR A 9 12.80 30.92 35.00
C THR A 9 11.96 30.72 33.73
N THR A 10 11.57 31.79 33.04
CA THR A 10 10.77 31.70 31.80
C THR A 10 11.58 31.16 30.61
N LEU A 11 12.88 31.48 30.53
CA LEU A 11 13.80 30.96 29.51
C LEU A 11 14.08 29.45 29.68
N VAL A 12 14.15 28.95 30.92
CA VAL A 12 14.34 27.52 31.19
C VAL A 12 13.08 26.71 30.86
N SER A 13 11.88 27.23 31.17
CA SER A 13 10.61 26.57 30.83
C SER A 13 10.35 26.50 29.32
N ALA A 14 10.79 27.50 28.55
CA ALA A 14 10.69 27.48 27.09
C ALA A 14 11.68 26.50 26.43
N GLY A 15 12.87 26.32 27.00
CA GLY A 15 13.87 25.35 26.51
C GLY A 15 13.45 23.89 26.71
N LEU A 16 12.79 23.57 27.83
CA LEU A 16 12.31 22.21 28.15
C LEU A 16 11.14 21.75 27.27
N LEU A 17 10.32 22.68 26.77
CA LEU A 17 9.22 22.37 25.85
C LEU A 17 9.70 22.20 24.41
N ALA A 18 10.82 22.81 24.02
CA ALA A 18 11.41 22.66 22.69
C ALA A 18 12.14 21.31 22.49
N SER A 19 12.64 20.69 23.57
CA SER A 19 13.33 19.39 23.51
C SER A 19 12.39 18.17 23.52
N ALA A 20 11.12 18.33 23.88
CA ALA A 20 10.19 17.21 24.00
C ALA A 20 9.72 16.64 22.63
N GLY A 21 9.81 17.41 21.55
CA GLY A 21 9.38 16.98 20.21
C GLY A 21 10.39 16.11 19.46
N ALA A 22 11.68 16.20 19.78
CA ALA A 22 12.75 15.52 19.05
C ALA A 22 13.14 14.13 19.64
N SER A 23 12.56 13.74 20.79
CA SER A 23 13.05 12.60 21.58
C SER A 23 12.26 11.29 21.42
N GLN A 24 11.18 11.23 20.62
CA GLN A 24 10.34 10.02 20.58
C GLN A 24 10.90 8.89 19.71
N ALA A 25 11.57 9.21 18.59
CA ALA A 25 12.20 8.18 17.74
C ALA A 25 13.39 7.50 18.43
N ALA A 26 14.15 8.26 19.23
CA ALA A 26 15.26 7.74 20.04
C ALA A 26 14.77 6.67 21.03
N GLY A 27 13.62 6.88 21.68
CA GLY A 27 13.12 5.97 22.72
C GLY A 27 12.78 4.56 22.25
N TRP A 28 12.28 4.36 21.02
CA TRP A 28 11.95 3.00 20.54
C TRP A 28 13.23 2.22 20.24
N CYS A 29 14.16 2.81 19.50
CA CYS A 29 15.40 2.12 19.12
C CYS A 29 16.30 1.89 20.34
N GLU A 30 16.33 2.83 21.29
CA GLU A 30 17.01 2.67 22.59
C GLU A 30 16.34 1.62 23.50
N SER A 31 15.04 1.33 23.30
CA SER A 31 14.34 0.30 24.08
C SER A 31 14.77 -1.14 23.78
N GLY A 32 15.56 -1.35 22.71
CA GLY A 32 16.01 -2.66 22.25
C GLY A 32 14.93 -3.49 21.53
N LYS A 33 13.72 -2.96 21.35
CA LYS A 33 12.66 -3.61 20.57
C LYS A 33 12.93 -3.43 19.07
N PRO A 34 12.77 -4.49 18.25
CA PRO A 34 12.90 -4.33 16.81
C PRO A 34 11.78 -3.44 16.25
N VAL A 35 12.11 -2.60 15.27
CA VAL A 35 11.11 -1.96 14.41
C VAL A 35 10.72 -2.99 13.35
N LYS A 36 9.51 -3.52 13.47
CA LYS A 36 9.00 -4.53 12.54
C LYS A 36 8.28 -3.90 11.37
N PHE A 37 8.62 -4.34 10.17
CA PHE A 37 8.04 -3.88 8.91
C PHE A 37 7.04 -4.89 8.35
N ALA A 38 6.10 -4.38 7.55
CA ALA A 38 5.35 -5.20 6.61
C ALA A 38 6.29 -5.74 5.50
N GLY A 39 6.45 -7.06 5.44
CA GLY A 39 7.19 -7.78 4.39
C GLY A 39 6.28 -8.07 3.20
N LEU A 40 6.03 -7.03 2.41
CA LEU A 40 5.09 -7.04 1.29
C LEU A 40 5.67 -7.73 0.06
N ASN A 41 4.82 -8.17 -0.86
CA ASN A 41 5.19 -9.04 -1.98
C ASN A 41 5.12 -8.37 -3.36
N TRP A 42 5.16 -7.05 -3.44
CA TRP A 42 5.30 -6.29 -4.68
C TRP A 42 6.55 -5.42 -4.65
N GLU A 43 7.16 -5.24 -5.81
CA GLU A 43 8.55 -4.83 -5.94
C GLU A 43 8.82 -3.41 -5.43
N SER A 44 7.89 -2.48 -5.63
CA SER A 44 8.04 -1.12 -5.10
C SER A 44 8.00 -1.10 -3.57
N ALA A 45 7.12 -1.89 -2.95
CA ALA A 45 7.03 -1.98 -1.50
C ALA A 45 8.25 -2.69 -0.90
N MET A 46 8.72 -3.75 -1.53
CA MET A 46 9.96 -4.42 -1.11
C MET A 46 11.13 -3.43 -1.09
N LEU A 47 11.28 -2.64 -2.17
CA LEU A 47 12.31 -1.62 -2.25
C LEU A 47 12.16 -0.55 -1.15
N LEU A 48 10.95 -0.04 -0.92
CA LEU A 48 10.72 0.97 0.11
C LEU A 48 10.99 0.44 1.52
N THR A 49 10.56 -0.79 1.82
CA THR A 49 10.86 -1.46 3.09
C THR A 49 12.37 -1.60 3.29
N ASP A 50 13.11 -2.09 2.29
CA ASP A 50 14.56 -2.26 2.39
C ASP A 50 15.28 -0.93 2.63
N ILE A 51 14.89 0.13 1.91
CA ILE A 51 15.46 1.47 2.09
C ILE A 51 15.22 1.96 3.52
N LEU A 52 13.99 1.86 4.03
CA LEU A 52 13.65 2.33 5.37
C LEU A 52 14.35 1.51 6.45
N GLN A 53 14.47 0.20 6.27
CA GLN A 53 15.23 -0.67 7.17
C GLN A 53 16.70 -0.28 7.23
N VAL A 54 17.34 -0.01 6.09
CA VAL A 54 18.73 0.47 6.04
C VAL A 54 18.88 1.80 6.78
N VAL A 55 17.94 2.74 6.57
CA VAL A 55 17.97 4.04 7.24
C VAL A 55 17.86 3.88 8.76
N LEU A 56 16.94 3.05 9.25
CA LEU A 56 16.76 2.84 10.69
C LEU A 56 17.92 2.08 11.32
N ASP A 57 18.41 1.02 10.69
CA ASP A 57 19.54 0.22 11.18
C ASP A 57 20.84 1.03 11.16
N LYS A 58 21.23 1.57 10.00
CA LYS A 58 22.54 2.24 9.83
C LYS A 58 22.53 3.69 10.29
N GLY A 59 21.41 4.38 10.17
CA GLY A 59 21.30 5.80 10.50
C GLY A 59 20.92 6.06 11.96
N TYR A 60 20.09 5.19 12.55
CA TYR A 60 19.54 5.39 13.89
C TYR A 60 19.89 4.28 14.89
N GLY A 61 20.61 3.23 14.46
CA GLY A 61 21.02 2.12 15.32
C GLY A 61 19.87 1.24 15.80
N CYS A 62 18.74 1.25 15.09
CA CYS A 62 17.58 0.44 15.43
C CYS A 62 17.78 -1.02 15.00
N THR A 63 17.39 -1.98 15.83
CA THR A 63 17.15 -3.34 15.34
C THR A 63 15.92 -3.31 14.43
N VAL A 64 15.99 -3.91 13.25
CA VAL A 64 14.89 -3.98 12.29
C VAL A 64 14.55 -5.44 11.95
N ASP A 65 13.31 -5.69 11.61
CA ASP A 65 12.80 -7.00 11.17
C ASP A 65 11.63 -6.80 10.19
N ALA A 66 11.26 -7.83 9.43
CA ALA A 66 10.09 -7.80 8.54
C ALA A 66 9.27 -9.08 8.68
N LEU A 67 7.96 -8.93 8.82
CA LEU A 67 7.02 -10.04 8.82
C LEU A 67 6.45 -10.22 7.40
N PRO A 68 6.67 -11.34 6.71
CA PRO A 68 6.09 -11.55 5.39
C PRO A 68 4.56 -11.60 5.46
N GLY A 69 3.88 -10.92 4.52
CA GLY A 69 2.42 -10.91 4.46
C GLY A 69 1.84 -10.14 3.28
N ASN A 70 0.54 -10.27 3.10
CA ASN A 70 -0.24 -9.47 2.15
C ASN A 70 -0.83 -8.22 2.83
N SER A 71 -1.44 -7.34 2.04
CA SER A 71 -1.98 -6.05 2.52
C SER A 71 -2.91 -6.23 3.72
N ILE A 72 -3.93 -7.08 3.60
CA ILE A 72 -4.95 -7.23 4.66
C ILE A 72 -4.33 -7.77 5.95
N ALA A 73 -3.44 -8.76 5.86
CA ALA A 73 -2.78 -9.31 7.05
C ALA A 73 -1.86 -8.28 7.73
N MET A 74 -1.11 -7.50 6.94
CA MET A 74 -0.18 -6.51 7.46
C MET A 74 -0.90 -5.27 8.02
N GLU A 75 -2.01 -4.85 7.43
CA GLU A 75 -2.88 -3.80 8.00
C GLU A 75 -3.43 -4.23 9.37
N ASN A 76 -3.85 -5.49 9.52
CA ASN A 76 -4.29 -6.03 10.82
C ASN A 76 -3.15 -6.02 11.83
N ALA A 77 -1.97 -6.53 11.46
CA ALA A 77 -0.78 -6.55 12.32
C ALA A 77 -0.33 -5.13 12.73
N LEU A 78 -0.46 -4.15 11.83
CA LEU A 78 -0.19 -2.75 12.13
C LEU A 78 -1.21 -2.21 13.14
N SER A 79 -2.50 -2.52 12.96
CA SER A 79 -3.58 -2.07 13.85
C SER A 79 -3.48 -2.63 15.28
N THR A 80 -2.80 -3.75 15.46
CA THR A 80 -2.54 -4.40 16.76
C THR A 80 -1.14 -4.10 17.30
N ASN A 81 -0.34 -3.29 16.59
CA ASN A 81 1.05 -2.97 16.92
C ASN A 81 1.98 -4.20 16.94
N ASP A 82 1.63 -5.26 16.21
CA ASP A 82 2.51 -6.41 15.95
C ASP A 82 3.64 -6.05 14.96
N ILE A 83 3.39 -5.04 14.11
CA ILE A 83 4.38 -4.34 13.29
C ILE A 83 4.27 -2.82 13.51
N GLN A 84 5.31 -2.07 13.15
CA GLN A 84 5.40 -0.62 13.34
C GLN A 84 5.33 0.16 12.02
N ILE A 85 5.80 -0.41 10.92
CA ILE A 85 5.90 0.31 9.64
C ILE A 85 5.32 -0.52 8.50
N PHE A 86 4.41 0.10 7.74
CA PHE A 86 3.95 -0.38 6.45
C PHE A 86 4.44 0.62 5.40
N ALA A 87 5.51 0.26 4.68
CA ALA A 87 6.30 1.22 3.88
C ALA A 87 5.55 1.79 2.67
N GLU A 88 4.61 1.02 2.10
CA GLU A 88 3.80 1.42 0.95
C GLU A 88 2.33 1.05 1.17
N GLU A 89 1.67 1.77 2.07
CA GLU A 89 0.24 1.57 2.33
C GLU A 89 -0.62 2.30 1.29
N TRP A 90 -1.56 1.57 0.67
CA TRP A 90 -2.57 2.14 -0.22
C TRP A 90 -3.76 2.67 0.59
N VAL A 91 -3.48 3.76 1.32
CA VAL A 91 -4.37 4.39 2.30
C VAL A 91 -5.77 4.60 1.76
N GLY A 92 -6.77 4.22 2.56
CA GLY A 92 -8.18 4.51 2.29
C GLY A 92 -8.94 3.40 1.57
N ARG A 93 -8.24 2.38 1.06
CA ARG A 93 -8.87 1.31 0.27
C ARG A 93 -9.52 0.23 1.11
N SER A 94 -8.83 -0.23 2.16
CA SER A 94 -9.32 -1.35 2.96
C SER A 94 -10.17 -0.89 4.15
N GLU A 95 -11.14 -1.73 4.53
CA GLU A 95 -11.91 -1.50 5.75
C GLU A 95 -11.04 -1.59 7.02
N VAL A 96 -10.00 -2.44 7.01
CA VAL A 96 -9.08 -2.63 8.14
C VAL A 96 -8.30 -1.35 8.41
N TRP A 97 -7.66 -0.79 7.39
CA TRP A 97 -6.95 0.47 7.49
C TRP A 97 -7.88 1.59 7.94
N ASN A 98 -9.04 1.72 7.29
CA ASN A 98 -10.00 2.78 7.58
C ASN A 98 -10.48 2.75 9.04
N LYS A 99 -10.78 1.56 9.57
CA LYS A 99 -11.14 1.39 10.99
C LYS A 99 -9.98 1.70 11.93
N ALA A 100 -8.78 1.24 11.61
CA ALA A 100 -7.60 1.49 12.44
C ALA A 100 -7.25 2.98 12.50
N ALA A 101 -7.34 3.68 11.37
CA ALA A 101 -7.09 5.12 11.26
C ALA A 101 -8.16 5.92 12.01
N ALA A 102 -9.45 5.57 11.84
CA ALA A 102 -10.54 6.20 12.58
C ALA A 102 -10.44 5.99 14.10
N ALA A 103 -9.87 4.85 14.54
CA ALA A 103 -9.60 4.55 15.94
C ALA A 103 -8.29 5.18 16.47
N GLY A 104 -7.55 5.92 15.64
CA GLY A 104 -6.27 6.55 16.03
C GLY A 104 -5.14 5.55 16.30
N LYS A 105 -5.26 4.30 15.82
CA LYS A 105 -4.25 3.26 16.02
C LYS A 105 -3.12 3.30 14.99
N VAL A 106 -3.41 3.84 13.81
CA VAL A 106 -2.46 4.01 12.72
C VAL A 106 -2.53 5.44 12.19
N VAL A 107 -1.46 5.87 11.53
CA VAL A 107 -1.37 7.19 10.91
C VAL A 107 -0.59 7.07 9.61
N GLY A 108 -1.09 7.73 8.56
CA GLY A 108 -0.35 7.89 7.31
C GLY A 108 0.75 8.93 7.47
N VAL A 109 1.99 8.58 7.10
CA VAL A 109 3.15 9.47 7.21
C VAL A 109 3.76 9.69 5.82
N GLY A 110 3.69 10.94 5.35
CA GLY A 110 4.24 11.33 4.06
C GLY A 110 3.51 10.71 2.85
N ALA A 111 4.14 10.82 1.69
CA ALA A 111 3.67 10.26 0.42
C ALA A 111 4.90 9.84 -0.41
N PRO A 112 5.49 8.66 -0.13
CA PRO A 112 6.74 8.24 -0.77
C PRO A 112 6.58 8.00 -2.27
N ILE A 113 5.36 7.76 -2.74
CA ILE A 113 5.00 7.62 -4.15
C ILE A 113 3.90 8.63 -4.48
N VAL A 114 4.08 9.37 -5.56
CA VAL A 114 3.12 10.36 -6.07
C VAL A 114 2.71 9.99 -7.49
N GLY A 115 1.42 10.04 -7.77
CA GLY A 115 0.88 9.74 -9.12
C GLY A 115 0.79 8.25 -9.45
N ALA A 116 0.83 7.37 -8.44
CA ALA A 116 0.57 5.95 -8.64
C ALA A 116 -0.89 5.73 -9.09
N VAL A 117 -1.07 4.79 -10.02
CA VAL A 117 -2.38 4.42 -10.56
C VAL A 117 -2.52 2.90 -10.62
N GLU A 118 -3.71 2.43 -10.29
CA GLU A 118 -4.12 1.03 -10.48
C GLU A 118 -5.36 0.99 -11.35
N GLY A 119 -5.52 -0.11 -12.07
CA GLY A 119 -6.65 -0.30 -12.96
C GLY A 119 -6.59 -1.63 -13.67
N TRP A 120 -7.62 -1.91 -14.45
CA TRP A 120 -7.66 -3.08 -15.31
C TRP A 120 -6.98 -2.75 -16.63
N TYR A 121 -6.02 -3.57 -17.03
CA TYR A 121 -5.22 -3.35 -18.23
C TYR A 121 -5.51 -4.41 -19.28
N VAL A 122 -5.62 -3.97 -20.53
CA VAL A 122 -5.72 -4.84 -21.70
C VAL A 122 -4.48 -4.60 -22.57
N PRO A 123 -3.81 -5.65 -23.11
CA PRO A 123 -2.69 -5.45 -24.00
C PRO A 123 -3.09 -4.63 -25.23
N ARG A 124 -2.30 -3.60 -25.58
CA ARG A 124 -2.61 -2.66 -26.68
C ARG A 124 -2.97 -3.36 -28.00
N TYR A 125 -2.28 -4.46 -28.33
CA TYR A 125 -2.53 -5.20 -29.58
C TYR A 125 -3.91 -5.84 -29.66
N VAL A 126 -4.61 -6.03 -28.54
CA VAL A 126 -6.00 -6.51 -28.54
C VAL A 126 -6.92 -5.45 -29.13
N ILE A 127 -6.63 -4.17 -28.86
CA ILE A 127 -7.42 -3.01 -29.31
C ILE A 127 -6.96 -2.55 -30.70
N GLU A 128 -5.65 -2.40 -30.90
CA GLU A 128 -5.09 -1.76 -32.10
C GLU A 128 -4.55 -2.76 -33.13
N GLY A 129 -4.42 -4.04 -32.77
CA GLY A 129 -3.63 -5.00 -33.53
C GLY A 129 -2.12 -4.77 -33.37
N ASP A 130 -1.32 -5.57 -34.09
CA ASP A 130 0.13 -5.40 -34.18
C ASP A 130 0.63 -5.88 -35.53
N ALA A 131 0.87 -4.93 -36.45
CA ALA A 131 1.32 -5.24 -37.81
C ALA A 131 2.68 -5.96 -37.84
N LYS A 132 3.60 -5.68 -36.90
CA LYS A 132 4.92 -6.33 -36.86
C LYS A 132 4.79 -7.80 -36.49
N ARG A 133 3.87 -8.11 -35.59
CA ARG A 133 3.54 -9.49 -35.18
C ARG A 133 2.45 -10.15 -36.02
N LYS A 134 1.93 -9.45 -37.06
CA LYS A 134 0.81 -9.90 -37.91
C LYS A 134 -0.44 -10.27 -37.10
N LEU A 135 -0.76 -9.45 -36.10
CA LEU A 135 -1.94 -9.59 -35.26
C LEU A 135 -3.00 -8.56 -35.69
N GLU A 136 -4.20 -9.03 -35.96
CA GLU A 136 -5.37 -8.15 -36.15
C GLU A 136 -5.93 -7.69 -34.81
N ALA A 137 -6.57 -6.52 -34.79
CA ALA A 137 -7.31 -6.03 -33.63
C ALA A 137 -8.50 -6.95 -33.34
N LYS A 138 -8.56 -7.51 -32.13
CA LYS A 138 -9.62 -8.44 -31.73
C LYS A 138 -10.78 -7.75 -31.01
N ALA A 139 -10.53 -6.61 -30.39
CA ALA A 139 -11.52 -5.82 -29.67
C ALA A 139 -11.31 -4.31 -29.86
N PRO A 140 -11.38 -3.78 -31.11
CA PRO A 140 -11.09 -2.38 -31.39
C PRO A 140 -12.05 -1.38 -30.73
N ASN A 141 -13.22 -1.82 -30.29
CA ASN A 141 -14.20 -0.98 -29.61
C ASN A 141 -14.26 -1.18 -28.08
N LEU A 142 -13.39 -2.02 -27.50
CA LEU A 142 -13.30 -2.19 -26.05
C LEU A 142 -12.68 -0.93 -25.41
N LYS A 143 -13.51 -0.11 -24.77
CA LYS A 143 -13.12 1.18 -24.19
C LYS A 143 -13.43 1.30 -22.71
N SER A 144 -14.36 0.51 -22.20
CA SER A 144 -14.74 0.48 -20.78
C SER A 144 -14.99 -0.95 -20.28
N ILE A 145 -15.06 -1.09 -18.96
CA ILE A 145 -15.35 -2.37 -18.29
C ILE A 145 -16.68 -2.97 -18.77
N SER A 146 -17.68 -2.13 -19.01
CA SER A 146 -18.99 -2.54 -19.53
C SER A 146 -18.93 -3.24 -20.90
N ASP A 147 -17.90 -2.99 -21.69
CA ASP A 147 -17.75 -3.60 -23.01
C ASP A 147 -17.18 -5.03 -22.92
N LEU A 148 -16.55 -5.41 -21.80
CA LEU A 148 -15.83 -6.69 -21.67
C LEU A 148 -16.72 -7.91 -21.92
N ALA A 149 -18.00 -7.84 -21.54
CA ALA A 149 -18.95 -8.92 -21.77
C ALA A 149 -19.12 -9.26 -23.27
N GLN A 150 -18.93 -8.29 -24.17
CA GLN A 150 -19.02 -8.48 -25.61
C GLN A 150 -17.78 -9.21 -26.18
N TYR A 151 -16.68 -9.19 -25.42
CA TYR A 151 -15.37 -9.65 -25.85
C TYR A 151 -14.83 -10.82 -25.02
N SER A 152 -15.66 -11.50 -24.21
CA SER A 152 -15.16 -12.54 -23.32
C SER A 152 -14.48 -13.70 -24.04
N ALA A 153 -14.95 -14.03 -25.26
CA ALA A 153 -14.31 -15.00 -26.14
C ALA A 153 -12.86 -14.63 -26.56
N VAL A 154 -12.53 -13.33 -26.58
CA VAL A 154 -11.15 -12.86 -26.86
C VAL A 154 -10.21 -13.22 -25.71
N PHE A 155 -10.74 -13.25 -24.49
CA PHE A 155 -10.02 -13.56 -23.25
C PHE A 155 -10.27 -14.98 -22.78
N LYS A 156 -10.66 -15.90 -23.67
CA LYS A 156 -11.11 -17.25 -23.32
C LYS A 156 -10.23 -17.95 -22.28
N ASP A 157 -10.88 -18.41 -21.22
CA ASP A 157 -10.30 -19.28 -20.22
C ASP A 157 -10.14 -20.72 -20.79
N GLN A 158 -8.96 -21.31 -20.63
CA GLN A 158 -8.70 -22.70 -21.06
C GLN A 158 -9.31 -23.74 -20.12
N GLU A 159 -9.48 -23.41 -18.85
CA GLU A 159 -10.06 -24.27 -17.81
C GLU A 159 -11.58 -24.15 -17.77
N GLU A 160 -12.12 -22.96 -18.07
CA GLU A 160 -13.56 -22.70 -18.21
C GLU A 160 -13.89 -22.10 -19.60
N PRO A 161 -13.94 -22.91 -20.68
CA PRO A 161 -14.06 -22.43 -22.06
C PRO A 161 -15.25 -21.52 -22.40
N GLY A 162 -16.28 -21.48 -21.53
CA GLY A 162 -17.44 -20.61 -21.65
C GLY A 162 -17.26 -19.22 -21.05
N LYS A 163 -16.10 -18.93 -20.43
CA LYS A 163 -15.80 -17.67 -19.74
C LYS A 163 -14.53 -17.00 -20.23
N GLY A 164 -14.42 -15.70 -19.96
CA GLY A 164 -13.18 -14.94 -20.06
C GLY A 164 -12.30 -15.11 -18.82
N ARG A 165 -10.98 -15.21 -19.03
CA ARG A 165 -9.97 -15.20 -17.97
C ARG A 165 -9.67 -13.76 -17.55
N PHE A 166 -9.91 -13.45 -16.29
CA PHE A 166 -9.46 -12.22 -15.64
C PHE A 166 -8.30 -12.54 -14.69
N TYR A 167 -7.14 -11.91 -14.91
CA TYR A 167 -6.01 -12.02 -14.00
C TYR A 167 -6.15 -10.99 -12.89
N ASN A 168 -6.64 -11.44 -11.73
CA ASN A 168 -6.85 -10.60 -10.56
C ASN A 168 -5.53 -10.35 -9.78
N CYS A 169 -5.59 -9.49 -8.78
CA CYS A 169 -4.56 -9.35 -7.77
C CYS A 169 -4.31 -10.65 -7.00
N PRO A 170 -3.10 -10.81 -6.42
CA PRO A 170 -2.80 -11.92 -5.52
C PRO A 170 -3.78 -12.00 -4.34
N ALA A 171 -3.98 -13.22 -3.83
CA ALA A 171 -4.87 -13.47 -2.72
C ALA A 171 -4.50 -12.68 -1.45
N GLY A 172 -5.50 -12.03 -0.86
CA GLY A 172 -5.39 -11.19 0.34
C GLY A 172 -4.82 -9.79 0.10
N TRP A 173 -4.67 -9.38 -1.16
CA TRP A 173 -4.50 -7.97 -1.49
C TRP A 173 -5.86 -7.28 -1.50
N THR A 174 -5.91 -6.01 -1.09
CA THR A 174 -7.17 -5.24 -1.06
C THR A 174 -7.84 -5.18 -2.45
N CYS A 175 -7.05 -5.05 -3.53
CA CYS A 175 -7.56 -5.02 -4.88
C CYS A 175 -8.16 -6.34 -5.37
N GLU A 176 -7.84 -7.49 -4.76
CA GLU A 176 -8.50 -8.76 -5.08
C GLU A 176 -10.01 -8.68 -4.79
N LEU A 177 -10.34 -8.17 -3.60
CA LEU A 177 -11.71 -8.03 -3.13
C LEU A 177 -12.46 -6.97 -3.94
N GLU A 178 -11.83 -5.83 -4.19
CA GLU A 178 -12.40 -4.77 -5.04
C GLU A 178 -12.71 -5.27 -6.45
N ASN A 179 -11.75 -5.94 -7.10
CA ASN A 179 -11.93 -6.46 -8.45
C ASN A 179 -13.03 -7.54 -8.50
N SER A 180 -13.12 -8.39 -7.48
CA SER A 180 -14.15 -9.42 -7.39
C SER A 180 -15.55 -8.80 -7.28
N GLU A 181 -15.69 -7.73 -6.48
CA GLU A 181 -16.94 -6.98 -6.38
C GLU A 181 -17.26 -6.22 -7.68
N MET A 182 -16.23 -5.67 -8.34
CA MET A 182 -16.40 -5.05 -9.65
C MET A 182 -16.91 -6.06 -10.69
N LEU A 183 -16.32 -7.26 -10.79
CA LEU A 183 -16.78 -8.31 -11.70
C LEU A 183 -18.26 -8.66 -11.49
N LYS A 184 -18.71 -8.73 -10.22
CA LYS A 184 -20.13 -8.90 -9.85
C LYS A 184 -20.99 -7.75 -10.34
N SER A 185 -20.60 -6.52 -9.99
CA SER A 185 -21.37 -5.31 -10.28
C SER A 185 -21.56 -5.07 -11.79
N TYR A 186 -20.58 -5.48 -12.61
CA TYR A 186 -20.63 -5.38 -14.07
C TYR A 186 -21.23 -6.64 -14.74
N GLY A 187 -21.66 -7.65 -13.97
CA GLY A 187 -22.27 -8.87 -14.51
C GLY A 187 -21.29 -9.76 -15.31
N LEU A 188 -20.01 -9.73 -14.96
CA LEU A 188 -18.94 -10.41 -15.67
C LEU A 188 -18.60 -11.81 -15.11
N GLU A 189 -19.08 -12.19 -13.93
CA GLU A 189 -18.75 -13.49 -13.30
C GLU A 189 -19.14 -14.73 -14.14
N SER A 190 -20.15 -14.57 -15.00
CA SER A 190 -20.66 -15.63 -15.88
C SER A 190 -20.23 -15.46 -17.35
N LYS A 191 -19.32 -14.52 -17.64
CA LYS A 191 -18.95 -14.12 -19.00
C LYS A 191 -17.58 -14.60 -19.40
#